data_AF-A0A964TVX3-F1
#
_entry.id   AF-A0A964TVX3-F1
#
_cell.length_a   1.000
_cell.length_b   1.000
_cell.length_c   1.000
_cell.angle_alpha   90.00
_cell.angle_beta   90.00
_cell.angle_gamma   90.00
#
_symmetry.space_group_name_H-M   'P 1'
#
loop_
_entity.id
_entity.type
_entity.pdbx_description
1 polymer ?
#
loop_
_entity_poly.entity_id
_entity_poly.type
_entity_poly.pdbx_seq_one_letter_code
_entity_poly.pdbx_strand_id
1 'polypeptide(L)' 'VVDVWLEIVLREGRNRQVRRMTAAVGHPTLRLIRWSIGEWSVEGLGPGEWRQLD' A
#
# COMPACT_ATOMS: atom_id res chain seq x y z
N VAL A 1 -9.57 15.99 12.32
CA VAL A 1 -9.02 14.62 12.38
C VAL A 1 -7.61 14.69 11.84
N VAL A 2 -6.62 14.17 12.57
CA VAL A 2 -5.24 14.11 12.08
C VAL A 2 -5.16 12.94 11.10
N ASP A 3 -4.51 13.14 9.97
CA ASP A 3 -4.25 12.05 9.03
C ASP A 3 -3.28 11.05 9.66
N VAL A 4 -3.62 9.77 9.63
CA VAL A 4 -2.81 8.69 10.19
C VAL A 4 -2.34 7.73 9.10
N TRP A 5 -1.19 7.10 9.34
CA TRP A 5 -0.66 6.04 8.50
C TRP A 5 -1.02 4.68 9.07
N LEU A 6 -1.40 3.74 8.20
CA LEU A 6 -1.66 2.36 8.54
C LEU A 6 -0.76 1.46 7.69
N GLU A 7 -0.12 0.49 8.33
CA GLU A 7 0.49 -0.63 7.63
C GLU A 7 -0.54 -1.76 7.51
N ILE A 8 -0.76 -2.24 6.29
CA ILE A 8 -1.73 -3.30 5.99
C ILE A 8 -1.04 -4.35 5.12
N VAL A 9 -0.95 -5.58 5.62
CA VAL A 9 -0.40 -6.74 4.91
C VAL A 9 -1.56 -7.65 4.49
N LEU A 10 -1.67 -7.96 3.20
CA LEU A 10 -2.69 -8.84 2.64
C LEU A 10 -2.05 -10.00 1.88
N ARG A 11 -2.71 -11.16 1.92
CA ARG A 11 -2.37 -12.34 1.09
C ARG A 11 -3.28 -12.50 -0.14
N GLU A 12 -4.28 -11.65 -0.29
CA GLU A 12 -5.17 -11.57 -1.45
C GLU A 12 -5.16 -10.16 -2.07
N GLY A 13 -5.62 -10.06 -3.33
CA GLY A 13 -5.57 -8.83 -4.12
C GLY A 13 -6.88 -8.52 -4.85
N ARG A 14 -8.02 -8.54 -4.15
CA ARG A 14 -9.31 -8.23 -4.78
C ARG A 14 -9.36 -6.78 -5.27
N ASN A 15 -10.22 -6.51 -6.25
CA ASN A 15 -10.35 -5.16 -6.81
C ASN A 15 -10.60 -4.11 -5.71
N ARG A 16 -9.70 -3.11 -5.65
CA ARG A 16 -9.72 -2.00 -4.68
C ARG A 16 -9.85 -2.43 -3.21
N GLN A 17 -9.35 -3.62 -2.86
CA GLN A 17 -9.60 -4.25 -1.56
C GLN A 17 -9.28 -3.35 -0.36
N VAL A 18 -8.05 -2.81 -0.27
CA VAL A 18 -7.66 -1.92 0.84
C VAL A 18 -8.60 -0.72 0.95
N ARG A 19 -8.91 -0.07 -0.18
CA ARG A 19 -9.80 1.11 -0.20
C ARG A 19 -11.24 0.77 0.23
N ARG A 20 -11.73 -0.44 -0.12
CA ARG A 20 -13.06 -0.90 0.30
C ARG A 20 -13.09 -1.28 1.78
N MET A 21 -12.05 -1.94 2.29
CA MET A 21 -11.93 -2.32 3.70
C MET A 21 -11.93 -1.09 4.62
N THR A 22 -11.10 -0.08 4.31
CA THR A 22 -10.97 1.13 5.13
C THR A 22 -12.22 2.01 5.08
N ALA A 23 -12.84 2.15 3.90
CA ALA A 23 -14.12 2.87 3.77
C ALA A 23 -15.25 2.18 4.54
N ALA A 24 -15.28 0.84 4.57
CA ALA A 24 -16.31 0.08 5.28
C ALA A 24 -16.29 0.32 6.81
N VAL A 25 -15.13 0.71 7.38
CA VAL A 25 -14.98 1.05 8.80
C VAL A 25 -15.00 2.57 9.06
N GLY A 26 -15.42 3.38 8.09
CA GLY A 26 -15.57 4.84 8.26
C GLY A 26 -14.29 5.66 8.08
N HIS A 27 -13.21 5.07 7.55
CA HIS A 27 -11.92 5.74 7.36
C HIS A 27 -11.43 5.66 5.90
N PRO A 28 -12.02 6.41 4.94
CA PRO A 28 -11.65 6.33 3.53
C PRO A 28 -10.14 6.57 3.26
N THR A 29 -9.53 5.73 2.43
CA THR A 29 -8.10 5.87 2.08
C THR A 29 -7.83 7.09 1.19
N LEU A 30 -7.07 8.06 1.71
CA LEU A 30 -6.58 9.23 0.97
C LEU A 30 -5.38 8.89 0.08
N ARG A 31 -4.36 8.23 0.64
CA ARG A 31 -3.14 7.79 -0.06
C ARG A 31 -2.93 6.29 0.16
N LEU A 32 -2.59 5.58 -0.91
CA LEU A 32 -2.28 4.15 -0.86
C LEU A 32 -0.93 3.93 -1.54
N ILE A 33 0.06 3.49 -0.76
CA ILE A 33 1.38 3.10 -1.25
C ILE A 33 1.51 1.60 -1.01
N ARG A 34 1.91 0.86 -2.04
CA ARG A 34 2.27 -0.56 -1.88
C ARG A 34 3.76 -0.61 -1.58
N TRP A 35 4.10 -0.82 -0.31
CA TRP A 35 5.48 -0.84 0.16
C TRP A 35 6.25 -2.10 -0.27
N SER A 36 5.59 -3.25 -0.29
CA SER A 36 6.21 -4.53 -0.61
C SER A 36 5.29 -5.50 -1.36
N ILE A 37 5.88 -6.49 -2.04
CA ILE A 37 5.23 -7.64 -2.66
C ILE A 37 6.13 -8.86 -2.49
N GLY A 38 5.65 -9.87 -1.75
CA GLY A 38 6.49 -11.03 -1.43
C GLY A 38 7.74 -10.58 -0.69
N GLU A 39 8.91 -10.95 -1.20
CA GLU A 39 10.22 -10.61 -0.64
C GLU A 39 10.75 -9.23 -1.09
N TRP A 40 10.06 -8.59 -2.04
CA TRP A 40 10.50 -7.32 -2.62
C TRP A 40 9.89 -6.12 -1.90
N SER A 41 10.71 -5.10 -1.60
CA SER A 41 10.27 -3.80 -1.08
C SER A 41 10.70 -2.65 -2.01
N VAL A 42 10.08 -1.49 -1.82
CA VAL A 42 10.49 -0.22 -2.48
C VAL A 42 11.58 0.52 -1.70
N GLU A 43 12.17 -0.10 -0.70
CA GLU A 43 13.23 0.52 0.10
C GLU A 43 14.41 0.90 -0.80
N GLY A 44 14.87 2.15 -0.67
CA GLY A 44 15.93 2.70 -1.51
C GLY A 44 15.51 3.10 -2.93
N LEU A 45 14.22 3.03 -3.30
CA LEU A 45 13.70 3.52 -4.58
C LEU A 45 12.83 4.78 -4.39
N GLY A 46 13.21 5.86 -5.08
CA GLY A 46 12.41 7.09 -5.17
C GLY A 46 11.19 6.95 -6.08
N PRO A 47 10.21 7.87 -6.01
CA PRO A 47 9.07 7.89 -6.92
C PRO A 47 9.51 7.99 -8.39
N GLY A 48 9.12 7.02 -9.21
CA GLY A 48 9.48 6.96 -10.63
C GLY A 48 10.81 6.28 -10.93
N GLU A 49 11.59 5.94 -9.90
CA GLU A 49 12.81 5.16 -10.06
C GLU A 49 12.50 3.67 -10.24
N TRP A 50 13.46 2.97 -10.82
CA TRP A 50 13.43 1.53 -11.00
C TRP A 50 14.83 0.96 -10.79
N ARG A 51 14.89 -0.33 -10.45
CA ARG A 51 16.13 -1.08 -10.32
C ARG A 51 15.94 -2.44 -10.98
N GLN A 52 16.92 -2.88 -11.76
CA GLN A 52 16.96 -4.23 -12.30
C GLN A 52 17.30 -5.23 -11.20
N LEU A 53 16.59 -6.35 -11.18
CA LEU A 53 16.91 -7.50 -10.35
C LEU A 53 17.72 -8.47 -11.21
N ASP A 54 18.74 -9.08 -10.62
CA ASP A 54 19.55 -10.13 -11.26
C ASP A 54 18.81 -11.48 -11.28
#